data_AF-A0AB35Y8E7-F1
#
_entry.id   AF-A0AB35Y8E7-F1
#
_cell.length_a   1.000
_cell.length_b   1.000
_cell.length_c   1.000
_cell.angle_alpha   90.00
_cell.angle_beta   90.00
_cell.angle_gamma   90.00
#
_symmetry.space_group_name_H-M   'P 1'
#
loop_
_entity.id
_entity.type
_entity.pdbx_description
1 polymer ?
#
loop_
_entity_poly.entity_id
_entity_poly.type
_entity_poly.pdbx_seq_one_letter_code
_entity_poly.pdbx_strand_id
1 'polypeptide(L)'
;MKHKRLAAAVLAAALVLAGCGGTKSSSGSAAASQSTGSSQNAPALTAQKERITEQFTLEKTFRDEYGSAQKLTIHVPQLVCDSPDAAYLNDELAAKYAAEYRDYESYPQAEVSQDEWCSQTYIDWDAYWYGDCVSLVVSSYYGGTDPIYTQGWCFDFATGKLIFVTEMLQRMGLDPDAVQQQMLRGAMQTFDQRMAQGGYYEGLLSGGNLASMRMNTLENNQLEDLCLLLPEQDRLVLRGGCSSPAGSGWRQLDVEIPLQAADPQPQTVLTDTYGSASVQLEGTQGTITLRRTPETAAWDADYGIRLEQDHTYPILGIYNEYVDVCIGELGASFHPVVYLLTKDGVVEYVDVLRCLISGNALVCQDPIYIANQGVALERSGSEVNLHQEDGSVLELAPLTAEWNGQEIPSEAVGAFNDMSDNQFDWMDVESNGCVQMGVQDNNVFYQGYADYLGVVPEGMVLGVWTSETADGMPGITFVAAVKYDLFNETLNLTMIDGQNPFAEGKTQLQLIRCPDP
;
A
#
# COMPACT_ATOMS: atom_id res chain seq x y z
N MET A 1 -29.37 16.05 32.45
CA MET A 1 -27.92 16.08 32.76
C MET A 1 -27.28 14.78 32.30
N LYS A 2 -26.61 14.82 31.15
CA LYS A 2 -25.26 14.29 30.87
C LYS A 2 -25.09 14.29 29.34
N HIS A 3 -24.02 14.94 28.92
CA HIS A 3 -23.71 15.38 27.56
C HIS A 3 -23.43 14.19 26.63
N LYS A 4 -24.00 14.18 25.42
CA LYS A 4 -23.44 13.46 24.27
C LYS A 4 -23.09 14.50 23.21
N ARG A 5 -21.80 14.54 22.89
CA ARG A 5 -21.15 15.53 22.03
C ARG A 5 -21.50 15.22 20.58
N LEU A 6 -22.37 16.03 20.00
CA LEU A 6 -22.41 16.31 18.57
C LEU A 6 -21.43 17.47 18.32
N ALA A 7 -20.35 17.20 17.60
CA ALA A 7 -19.49 18.16 16.90
C ALA A 7 -18.61 17.33 15.94
N ALA A 8 -18.44 17.64 14.65
CA ALA A 8 -18.58 18.90 13.97
C ALA A 8 -19.07 18.73 12.52
N ALA A 9 -19.93 19.65 12.10
CA ALA A 9 -20.15 19.97 10.69
C ALA A 9 -19.02 20.91 10.23
N VAL A 10 -18.41 20.63 9.08
CA VAL A 10 -17.62 21.61 8.33
C VAL A 10 -18.30 21.88 7.00
N LEU A 11 -18.75 23.12 6.86
CA LEU A 11 -19.27 23.70 5.63
C LEU A 11 -18.07 24.10 4.76
N ALA A 12 -17.93 23.53 3.57
CA ALA A 12 -17.04 24.04 2.54
C ALA A 12 -17.87 24.42 1.30
N ALA A 13 -18.04 25.72 1.11
CA ALA A 13 -18.56 26.28 -0.13
C ALA A 13 -17.40 26.37 -1.14
N ALA A 14 -17.55 25.71 -2.29
CA ALA A 14 -16.76 25.99 -3.49
C ALA A 14 -17.70 26.15 -4.69
N LEU A 15 -17.83 27.39 -5.14
CA LEU A 15 -18.46 27.80 -6.38
C LEU A 15 -17.41 27.74 -7.49
N VAL A 16 -17.58 26.85 -8.48
CA VAL A 16 -17.06 27.06 -9.83
C VAL A 16 -18.09 26.59 -10.86
N LEU A 17 -18.52 27.56 -11.68
CA LEU A 17 -19.26 27.37 -12.92
C LEU A 17 -18.35 26.76 -13.99
N ALA A 18 -18.67 25.58 -14.50
CA ALA A 18 -18.38 25.21 -15.89
C ALA A 18 -19.24 24.01 -16.35
N GLY A 19 -20.04 24.23 -17.38
CA GLY A 19 -20.16 23.30 -18.51
C GLY A 19 -21.01 22.04 -18.35
N CYS A 20 -22.30 22.18 -18.67
CA CYS A 20 -23.23 21.08 -18.95
C CYS A 20 -22.69 20.08 -20.00
N GLY A 21 -22.83 18.78 -19.71
CA GLY A 21 -22.64 17.69 -20.67
C GLY A 21 -23.09 16.36 -20.07
N GLY A 22 -24.40 16.19 -19.91
CA GLY A 22 -24.99 15.06 -19.20
C GLY A 22 -24.87 13.72 -19.92
N THR A 23 -24.68 12.66 -19.15
CA THR A 23 -25.25 11.33 -19.43
C THR A 23 -25.81 10.77 -18.13
N LYS A 24 -27.11 10.48 -18.14
CA LYS A 24 -27.82 9.83 -17.03
C LYS A 24 -27.44 8.35 -17.03
N SER A 25 -26.80 7.87 -15.97
CA SER A 25 -26.75 6.44 -15.65
C SER A 25 -27.78 6.16 -14.55
N SER A 26 -28.84 5.46 -14.91
CA SER A 26 -29.83 4.92 -13.98
C SER A 26 -29.21 3.75 -13.21
N SER A 27 -28.95 3.93 -11.91
CA SER A 27 -28.64 2.85 -10.98
C SER A 27 -29.92 2.11 -10.58
N GLY A 28 -30.27 1.10 -11.38
CA GLY A 28 -31.26 0.09 -11.02
C GLY A 28 -30.57 -1.25 -10.82
N SER A 29 -30.03 -1.50 -9.63
CA SER A 29 -29.53 -2.83 -9.27
C SER A 29 -30.70 -3.70 -8.80
N ALA A 30 -31.46 -4.18 -9.77
CA ALA A 30 -32.34 -5.33 -9.59
C ALA A 30 -31.74 -6.50 -10.36
N ALA A 31 -31.66 -7.65 -9.68
CA ALA A 31 -31.25 -8.98 -10.13
C ALA A 31 -29.74 -9.32 -10.08
N ALA A 32 -29.37 -10.03 -9.00
CA ALA A 32 -28.41 -11.13 -9.06
C ALA A 32 -28.70 -12.13 -7.93
N SER A 33 -29.86 -12.76 -7.97
CA SER A 33 -30.14 -13.98 -7.17
C SER A 33 -30.67 -15.04 -8.12
N GLN A 34 -29.74 -15.72 -8.81
CA GLN A 34 -29.93 -17.03 -9.42
C GLN A 34 -28.59 -17.55 -9.95
N SER A 35 -27.81 -18.22 -9.11
CA SER A 35 -26.81 -19.17 -9.59
C SER A 35 -27.52 -20.49 -9.91
N THR A 36 -27.56 -20.87 -11.19
CA THR A 36 -27.96 -22.21 -11.63
C THR A 36 -26.73 -22.92 -12.18
N GLY A 37 -26.25 -23.96 -11.49
CA GLY A 37 -25.19 -24.82 -12.05
C GLY A 37 -24.34 -25.66 -11.09
N SER A 38 -24.92 -26.48 -10.20
CA SER A 38 -24.33 -27.78 -9.78
C SER A 38 -25.31 -28.50 -8.84
N SER A 39 -25.98 -29.54 -9.33
CA SER A 39 -26.95 -30.34 -8.56
C SER A 39 -26.30 -31.32 -7.56
N GLN A 40 -24.99 -31.21 -7.30
CA GLN A 40 -24.28 -32.05 -6.31
C GLN A 40 -23.95 -31.34 -4.98
N ASN A 41 -24.05 -30.01 -4.90
CA ASN A 41 -23.73 -29.24 -3.69
C ASN A 41 -24.94 -28.67 -2.92
N ALA A 42 -26.17 -28.91 -3.38
CA ALA A 42 -27.39 -28.36 -2.77
C ALA A 42 -27.53 -28.64 -1.26
N PRO A 43 -27.33 -29.87 -0.73
CA PRO A 43 -27.49 -30.12 0.70
C PRO A 43 -26.37 -29.51 1.56
N ALA A 44 -25.14 -29.41 1.06
CA ALA A 44 -24.03 -28.76 1.77
C ALA A 44 -24.25 -27.24 1.87
N LEU A 45 -24.70 -26.60 0.78
CA LEU A 45 -25.07 -25.19 0.75
C LEU A 45 -26.27 -24.89 1.66
N THR A 46 -27.28 -25.77 1.71
CA THR A 46 -28.41 -25.61 2.64
C THR A 46 -27.97 -25.74 4.11
N ALA A 47 -27.12 -26.72 4.43
CA ALA A 47 -26.60 -26.89 5.79
C ALA A 47 -25.68 -25.73 6.22
N GLN A 48 -24.89 -25.15 5.30
CA GLN A 48 -24.08 -23.96 5.56
C GLN A 48 -24.93 -22.71 5.80
N LYS A 49 -26.03 -22.53 5.05
CA LYS A 49 -26.97 -21.41 5.26
C LYS A 49 -27.65 -21.41 6.63
N GLU A 50 -27.84 -22.57 7.25
CA GLU A 50 -28.41 -22.67 8.60
C GLU A 50 -27.39 -22.34 9.71
N ARG A 51 -26.10 -22.24 9.39
CA ARG A 51 -25.03 -21.93 10.35
C ARG A 51 -24.83 -20.44 10.61
N ILE A 52 -25.43 -19.55 9.81
CA ILE A 52 -25.39 -18.11 10.01
C ILE A 52 -26.81 -17.55 9.87
N THR A 53 -27.26 -16.82 10.88
CA THR A 53 -28.59 -16.21 10.95
C THR A 53 -28.50 -14.70 11.13
N GLU A 54 -29.62 -13.99 11.02
CA GLU A 54 -29.70 -12.57 11.39
C GLU A 54 -29.92 -12.43 12.90
N GLN A 55 -29.01 -11.79 13.63
CA GLN A 55 -29.28 -11.38 15.03
C GLN A 55 -29.98 -10.02 15.14
N PHE A 56 -29.84 -9.17 14.12
CA PHE A 56 -30.49 -7.88 14.06
C PHE A 56 -30.81 -7.52 12.62
N THR A 57 -32.05 -7.10 12.39
CA THR A 57 -32.50 -6.62 11.08
C THR A 57 -33.36 -5.38 11.26
N LEU A 58 -32.99 -4.31 10.56
CA LEU A 58 -33.74 -3.05 10.54
C LEU A 58 -33.78 -2.48 9.13
N GLU A 59 -34.96 -2.52 8.52
CA GLU A 59 -35.30 -1.71 7.36
C GLU A 59 -36.24 -0.59 7.82
N LYS A 60 -35.73 0.65 7.84
CA LYS A 60 -36.52 1.80 8.32
C LYS A 60 -36.28 3.01 7.44
N THR A 61 -37.35 3.73 7.15
CA THR A 61 -37.26 5.10 6.64
C THR A 61 -37.91 6.01 7.65
N PHE A 62 -37.21 7.07 8.07
CA PHE A 62 -37.71 8.01 9.06
C PHE A 62 -37.34 9.45 8.69
N ARG A 63 -37.96 10.43 9.36
CA ARG A 63 -37.57 11.84 9.25
C ARG A 63 -36.74 12.21 10.46
N ASP A 64 -35.56 12.79 10.20
CA ASP A 64 -34.72 13.33 11.27
C ASP A 64 -35.33 14.59 11.90
N GLU A 65 -34.65 15.15 12.90
CA GLU A 65 -35.09 16.35 13.61
C GLU A 65 -35.18 17.61 12.73
N TYR A 66 -34.54 17.58 11.55
CA TYR A 66 -34.57 18.65 10.54
C TYR A 66 -35.60 18.38 9.43
N GLY A 67 -36.32 17.26 9.50
CA GLY A 67 -37.34 16.86 8.54
C GLY A 67 -36.82 16.12 7.31
N SER A 68 -35.51 15.85 7.23
CA SER A 68 -34.90 15.16 6.08
C SER A 68 -35.16 13.66 6.15
N ALA A 69 -35.36 13.03 4.99
CA ALA A 69 -35.57 11.60 4.89
C ALA A 69 -34.26 10.82 5.07
N GLN A 70 -34.27 9.85 5.98
CA GLN A 70 -33.16 8.94 6.27
C GLN A 70 -33.61 7.49 6.04
N LYS A 71 -32.80 6.68 5.36
CA LYS A 71 -33.06 5.26 5.11
C LYS A 71 -31.97 4.40 5.75
N LEU A 72 -32.39 3.49 6.61
CA LEU A 72 -31.57 2.49 7.27
C LEU A 72 -31.87 1.12 6.65
N THR A 73 -30.83 0.39 6.28
CA THR A 73 -30.89 -1.02 5.86
C THR A 73 -29.79 -1.77 6.59
N ILE A 74 -30.09 -2.28 7.79
CA ILE A 74 -29.11 -2.87 8.70
C ILE A 74 -29.41 -4.37 8.84
N HIS A 75 -28.46 -5.20 8.45
CA HIS A 75 -28.46 -6.64 8.59
C HIS A 75 -27.19 -7.06 9.31
N VAL A 76 -27.31 -7.78 10.42
CA VAL A 76 -26.17 -8.14 11.28
C VAL A 76 -26.16 -9.66 11.48
N PRO A 77 -25.09 -10.34 11.04
CA PRO A 77 -25.00 -11.79 11.09
C PRO A 77 -24.76 -12.33 12.50
N GLN A 78 -25.13 -13.58 12.70
CA GLN A 78 -24.90 -14.37 13.91
C GLN A 78 -24.46 -15.77 13.53
N LEU A 79 -23.30 -16.20 14.01
CA LEU A 79 -22.84 -17.58 13.91
C LEU A 79 -23.66 -18.48 14.86
N VAL A 80 -24.22 -19.56 14.31
CA VAL A 80 -24.95 -20.59 15.06
C VAL A 80 -23.96 -21.68 15.49
N CYS A 81 -23.20 -21.38 16.54
CA CYS A 81 -22.22 -22.30 17.13
C CYS A 81 -22.09 -22.02 18.63
N ASP A 82 -22.07 -23.07 19.47
CA ASP A 82 -21.97 -22.95 20.93
C ASP A 82 -20.52 -22.74 21.43
N SER A 83 -19.63 -22.23 20.58
CA SER A 83 -18.23 -22.01 20.94
C SER A 83 -18.00 -20.63 21.57
N PRO A 84 -16.98 -20.49 22.45
CA PRO A 84 -16.61 -19.19 23.02
C PRO A 84 -16.28 -18.15 21.95
N ASP A 85 -15.56 -18.53 20.89
CA ASP A 85 -15.15 -17.62 19.81
C ASP A 85 -16.36 -17.16 18.97
N ALA A 86 -17.34 -18.04 18.73
CA ALA A 86 -18.58 -17.65 18.06
C ALA A 86 -19.40 -16.68 18.91
N ALA A 87 -19.51 -16.93 20.22
CA ALA A 87 -20.16 -16.01 21.14
C ALA A 87 -19.47 -14.63 21.16
N TYR A 88 -18.13 -14.63 21.22
CA TYR A 88 -17.32 -13.42 21.17
C TYR A 88 -17.56 -12.62 19.87
N LEU A 89 -17.47 -13.27 18.70
CA LEU A 89 -17.69 -12.59 17.42
C LEU A 89 -19.12 -12.05 17.30
N ASN A 90 -20.12 -12.83 17.73
CA ASN A 90 -21.51 -12.38 17.71
C ASN A 90 -21.73 -11.12 18.56
N ASP A 91 -21.14 -11.09 19.76
CA ASP A 91 -21.19 -9.93 20.66
C ASP A 91 -20.46 -8.72 20.04
N GLU A 92 -19.30 -8.93 19.41
CA GLU A 92 -18.56 -7.88 18.70
C GLU A 92 -19.37 -7.28 17.54
N LEU A 93 -19.94 -8.13 16.69
CA LEU A 93 -20.80 -7.72 15.57
C LEU A 93 -22.03 -6.93 16.05
N ALA A 94 -22.67 -7.39 17.13
CA ALA A 94 -23.81 -6.70 17.72
C ALA A 94 -23.42 -5.32 18.29
N ALA A 95 -22.28 -5.26 18.99
CA ALA A 95 -21.78 -4.02 19.59
C ALA A 95 -21.40 -3.00 18.50
N LYS A 96 -20.76 -3.46 17.43
CA LYS A 96 -20.25 -2.60 16.36
C LYS A 96 -21.33 -2.14 15.39
N TYR A 97 -22.22 -3.04 14.99
CA TYR A 97 -23.13 -2.81 13.85
C TYR A 97 -24.62 -2.76 14.21
N ALA A 98 -25.04 -3.23 15.39
CA ALA A 98 -26.45 -3.21 15.79
C ALA A 98 -26.76 -2.18 16.90
N ALA A 99 -25.85 -1.99 17.85
CA ALA A 99 -26.13 -1.28 19.10
C ALA A 99 -26.68 0.14 18.92
N GLU A 100 -26.14 0.91 17.98
CA GLU A 100 -26.60 2.27 17.66
C GLU A 100 -28.00 2.29 17.03
N TYR A 101 -28.34 1.25 16.27
CA TYR A 101 -29.56 1.24 15.47
C TYR A 101 -30.80 0.70 16.20
N ARG A 102 -30.63 0.12 17.40
CA ARG A 102 -31.74 -0.44 18.18
C ARG A 102 -32.78 0.63 18.56
N ASP A 103 -32.35 1.85 18.87
CA ASP A 103 -33.27 2.93 19.26
C ASP A 103 -34.23 3.32 18.12
N TYR A 104 -33.81 3.14 16.86
CA TYR A 104 -34.59 3.48 15.67
C TYR A 104 -35.72 2.49 15.40
N GLU A 105 -35.77 1.31 16.02
CA GLU A 105 -36.91 0.40 15.92
C GLU A 105 -38.22 1.10 16.30
N SER A 106 -38.15 1.96 17.33
CA SER A 106 -39.27 2.73 17.88
C SER A 106 -39.70 3.92 17.02
N TYR A 107 -38.88 4.33 16.04
CA TYR A 107 -39.16 5.51 15.23
C TYR A 107 -40.34 5.27 14.27
N PRO A 108 -41.18 6.27 14.01
CA PRO A 108 -42.28 6.15 13.07
C PRO A 108 -41.74 5.98 11.64
N GLN A 109 -42.33 5.07 10.88
CA GLN A 109 -42.04 4.94 9.46
C GLN A 109 -42.51 6.21 8.74
N ALA A 110 -41.60 6.83 8.00
CA ALA A 110 -41.90 7.96 7.13
C ALA A 110 -42.25 7.48 5.73
N GLU A 111 -43.28 8.08 5.15
CA GLU A 111 -43.51 8.02 3.70
C GLU A 111 -42.66 9.10 3.02
N VAL A 112 -41.88 8.66 2.05
CA VAL A 112 -40.93 9.48 1.29
C VAL A 112 -41.30 9.35 -0.19
N SER A 113 -41.41 10.47 -0.90
CA SER A 113 -41.70 10.45 -2.34
C SER A 113 -40.57 9.78 -3.11
N GLN A 114 -40.85 9.14 -4.25
CA GLN A 114 -39.80 8.53 -5.09
C GLN A 114 -38.75 9.54 -5.57
N ASP A 115 -39.13 10.81 -5.72
CA ASP A 115 -38.23 11.88 -6.16
C ASP A 115 -37.51 12.60 -5.00
N GLU A 116 -37.84 12.28 -3.74
CA GLU A 116 -37.20 12.89 -2.56
C GLU A 116 -35.87 12.20 -2.28
N TRP A 117 -34.79 12.99 -2.24
CA TRP A 117 -33.47 12.48 -1.90
C TRP A 117 -33.45 12.00 -0.44
N CYS A 118 -32.90 10.80 -0.24
CA CYS A 118 -32.84 10.17 1.07
C CYS A 118 -31.40 9.74 1.33
N SER A 119 -30.82 10.24 2.43
CA SER A 119 -29.51 9.79 2.88
C SER A 119 -29.63 8.34 3.34
N GLN A 120 -28.68 7.52 2.91
CA GLN A 120 -28.71 6.07 3.12
C GLN A 120 -27.60 5.65 4.05
N THR A 121 -27.95 4.85 5.04
CA THR A 121 -27.02 4.06 5.83
C THR A 121 -27.36 2.61 5.59
N TYR A 122 -26.37 1.82 5.18
CA TYR A 122 -26.55 0.39 5.03
C TYR A 122 -25.42 -0.38 5.72
N ILE A 123 -25.81 -1.48 6.35
CA ILE A 123 -24.91 -2.50 6.86
C ILE A 123 -25.46 -3.82 6.37
N ASP A 124 -24.63 -4.58 5.67
CA ASP A 124 -24.99 -5.87 5.08
C ASP A 124 -23.81 -6.84 5.20
N TRP A 125 -24.02 -8.12 4.93
CA TRP A 125 -22.99 -9.14 5.07
C TRP A 125 -23.06 -10.24 4.02
N ASP A 126 -21.89 -10.76 3.66
CA ASP A 126 -21.69 -11.91 2.79
C ASP A 126 -20.94 -13.00 3.55
N ALA A 127 -21.19 -14.26 3.19
CA ALA A 127 -20.49 -15.42 3.74
C ALA A 127 -19.89 -16.29 2.63
N TYR A 128 -18.56 -16.41 2.65
CA TYR A 128 -17.77 -17.15 1.66
C TYR A 128 -17.25 -18.44 2.30
N TRP A 129 -17.63 -19.60 1.75
CA TRP A 129 -17.38 -20.89 2.40
C TRP A 129 -16.25 -21.68 1.74
N TYR A 130 -15.40 -22.27 2.58
CA TYR A 130 -14.43 -23.30 2.18
C TYR A 130 -14.50 -24.47 3.16
N GLY A 131 -15.18 -25.55 2.75
CA GLY A 131 -15.47 -26.69 3.63
C GLY A 131 -16.32 -26.28 4.85
N ASP A 132 -15.80 -26.49 6.06
CA ASP A 132 -16.41 -26.06 7.32
C ASP A 132 -15.96 -24.66 7.77
N CYS A 133 -15.05 -24.01 7.04
CA CYS A 133 -14.62 -22.64 7.30
C CYS A 133 -15.48 -21.64 6.53
N VAL A 134 -15.71 -20.48 7.14
CA VAL A 134 -16.37 -19.33 6.52
C VAL A 134 -15.48 -18.10 6.64
N SER A 135 -15.41 -17.29 5.58
CA SER A 135 -15.04 -15.88 5.67
C SER A 135 -16.32 -15.06 5.64
N LEU A 136 -16.64 -14.45 6.78
CA LEU A 136 -17.78 -13.57 6.99
C LEU A 136 -17.34 -12.13 6.73
N VAL A 137 -17.94 -11.46 5.76
CA VAL A 137 -17.57 -10.09 5.37
C VAL A 137 -18.74 -9.17 5.59
N VAL A 138 -18.57 -8.17 6.45
CA VAL A 138 -19.56 -7.12 6.70
C VAL A 138 -19.19 -5.87 5.91
N SER A 139 -20.16 -5.34 5.16
CA SER A 139 -20.06 -4.09 4.40
C SER A 139 -20.89 -3.01 5.09
N SER A 140 -20.30 -1.83 5.33
CA SER A 140 -20.98 -0.71 5.96
C SER A 140 -20.78 0.60 5.19
N TYR A 141 -21.82 1.40 5.09
CA TYR A 141 -21.84 2.72 4.47
C TYR A 141 -22.74 3.64 5.28
N TYR A 142 -22.25 4.84 5.58
CA TYR A 142 -22.90 5.77 6.51
C TYR A 142 -23.45 7.04 5.82
N GLY A 143 -23.52 7.04 4.49
CA GLY A 143 -24.07 8.14 3.70
C GLY A 143 -23.02 9.08 3.10
N GLY A 144 -23.47 10.03 2.29
CA GLY A 144 -22.60 11.05 1.68
C GLY A 144 -21.68 10.51 0.60
N THR A 145 -20.46 11.05 0.55
CA THR A 145 -19.40 10.67 -0.42
C THR A 145 -18.42 9.64 0.15
N ASP A 146 -18.71 9.09 1.32
CA ASP A 146 -17.82 8.13 1.98
C ASP A 146 -17.76 6.81 1.20
N PRO A 147 -16.60 6.14 1.17
CA PRO A 147 -16.49 4.83 0.58
C PRO A 147 -17.27 3.80 1.41
N ILE A 148 -17.53 2.66 0.77
CA ILE A 148 -18.02 1.47 1.47
C ILE A 148 -16.86 0.89 2.26
N TYR A 149 -17.06 0.67 3.55
CA TYR A 149 -16.10 0.01 4.43
C TYR A 149 -16.42 -1.48 4.49
N THR A 150 -15.41 -2.32 4.35
CA THR A 150 -15.54 -3.78 4.46
C THR A 150 -14.62 -4.31 5.54
N GLN A 151 -15.11 -5.25 6.34
CA GLN A 151 -14.29 -5.99 7.29
C GLN A 151 -14.64 -7.48 7.25
N GLY A 152 -13.61 -8.33 7.34
CA GLY A 152 -13.74 -9.77 7.23
C GLY A 152 -13.31 -10.48 8.51
N TRP A 153 -13.93 -11.63 8.79
CA TRP A 153 -13.53 -12.56 9.85
C TRP A 153 -13.58 -13.98 9.31
N CYS A 154 -12.56 -14.79 9.63
CA CYS A 154 -12.55 -16.20 9.28
C CYS A 154 -12.90 -17.07 10.49
N PHE A 155 -13.83 -18.01 10.33
CA PHE A 155 -14.29 -18.90 11.41
C PHE A 155 -14.36 -20.34 10.93
N ASP A 156 -13.82 -21.26 11.73
CA ASP A 156 -13.84 -22.71 11.49
C ASP A 156 -14.92 -23.36 12.37
N PHE A 157 -16.02 -23.82 11.74
CA PHE A 157 -17.11 -24.49 12.45
C PHE A 157 -16.75 -25.89 12.94
N ALA A 158 -15.76 -26.56 12.35
CA ALA A 158 -15.33 -27.88 12.80
C ALA A 158 -14.58 -27.79 14.13
N THR A 159 -13.77 -26.74 14.31
CA THR A 159 -13.06 -26.49 15.58
C THR A 159 -13.79 -25.54 16.53
N GLY A 160 -14.77 -24.80 16.03
CA GLY A 160 -15.48 -23.74 16.75
C GLY A 160 -14.58 -22.54 17.08
N LYS A 161 -13.65 -22.18 16.21
CA LYS A 161 -12.63 -21.15 16.47
C LYS A 161 -12.63 -20.05 15.42
N LEU A 162 -12.34 -18.83 15.86
CA LEU A 162 -11.84 -17.78 14.98
C LEU A 162 -10.46 -18.20 14.48
N ILE A 163 -10.23 -18.03 13.18
CA ILE A 163 -8.96 -18.34 12.54
C ILE A 163 -8.46 -17.12 11.78
N PHE A 164 -7.15 -17.06 11.58
CA PHE A 164 -6.51 -16.02 10.80
C PHE A 164 -6.72 -16.22 9.29
N VAL A 165 -6.54 -15.16 8.49
CA VAL A 165 -6.59 -15.26 7.02
C VAL A 165 -5.48 -16.20 6.53
N THR A 166 -4.28 -16.11 7.12
CA THR A 166 -3.17 -17.06 6.88
C THR A 166 -3.60 -18.51 7.10
N GLU A 167 -4.27 -18.81 8.23
CA GLU A 167 -4.75 -20.14 8.55
C GLU A 167 -5.85 -20.64 7.60
N MET A 168 -6.69 -19.73 7.08
CA MET A 168 -7.69 -20.07 6.06
C MET A 168 -7.02 -20.39 4.72
N LEU A 169 -6.03 -19.61 4.30
CA LEU A 169 -5.24 -19.86 3.08
C LEU A 169 -4.46 -21.18 3.15
N GLN A 170 -3.87 -21.50 4.30
CA GLN A 170 -3.19 -22.78 4.52
C GLN A 170 -4.15 -23.97 4.38
N ARG A 171 -5.39 -23.86 4.87
CA ARG A 171 -6.42 -24.89 4.68
C ARG A 171 -6.81 -25.05 3.22
N MET A 172 -6.72 -23.98 2.42
CA MET A 172 -6.89 -24.01 0.97
C MET A 172 -5.68 -24.59 0.22
N GLY A 173 -4.59 -24.90 0.92
CA GLY A 173 -3.35 -25.41 0.34
C GLY A 173 -2.46 -24.34 -0.29
N LEU A 174 -2.68 -23.07 0.06
CA LEU A 174 -1.90 -21.93 -0.42
C LEU A 174 -0.79 -21.57 0.57
N ASP A 175 0.32 -21.04 0.05
CA ASP A 175 1.39 -20.45 0.84
C ASP A 175 1.04 -18.99 1.17
N PRO A 176 0.78 -18.63 2.45
CA PRO A 176 0.40 -17.27 2.83
C PRO A 176 1.43 -16.21 2.42
N ASP A 177 2.73 -16.54 2.45
CA ASP A 177 3.77 -15.58 2.08
C ASP A 177 3.72 -15.28 0.57
N ALA A 178 3.53 -16.31 -0.25
CA ALA A 178 3.35 -16.15 -1.69
C ALA A 178 2.08 -15.35 -2.02
N VAL A 179 0.98 -15.59 -1.29
CA VAL A 179 -0.27 -14.83 -1.43
C VAL A 179 -0.09 -13.38 -1.01
N GLN A 180 0.59 -13.11 0.11
CA GLN A 180 0.92 -11.75 0.56
C GLN A 180 1.69 -10.99 -0.52
N GLN A 181 2.72 -11.60 -1.11
CA GLN A 181 3.50 -10.98 -2.18
C GLN A 181 2.66 -10.68 -3.43
N GLN A 182 1.74 -11.59 -3.80
CA GLN A 182 0.81 -11.35 -4.92
C GLN A 182 -0.19 -10.23 -4.62
N MET A 183 -0.72 -10.18 -3.39
CA MET A 183 -1.64 -9.13 -2.97
C MET A 183 -0.97 -7.75 -3.02
N LEU A 184 0.20 -7.60 -2.40
CA LEU A 184 0.96 -6.34 -2.40
C LEU A 184 1.28 -5.87 -3.81
N ARG A 185 1.65 -6.81 -4.68
CA ARG A 185 1.90 -6.56 -6.09
C ARG A 185 0.65 -6.04 -6.81
N GLY A 186 -0.46 -6.76 -6.71
CA GLY A 186 -1.73 -6.36 -7.34
C GLY A 186 -2.24 -5.00 -6.83
N ALA A 187 -2.00 -4.72 -5.54
CA ALA A 187 -2.32 -3.44 -4.93
C ALA A 187 -1.48 -2.29 -5.49
N MET A 188 -0.15 -2.47 -5.57
CA MET A 188 0.73 -1.46 -6.12
C MET A 188 0.46 -1.23 -7.62
N GLN A 189 0.27 -2.30 -8.40
CA GLN A 189 -0.10 -2.20 -9.82
C GLN A 189 -1.40 -1.41 -10.01
N THR A 190 -2.43 -1.69 -9.20
CA THR A 190 -3.70 -0.96 -9.30
C THR A 190 -3.54 0.51 -8.89
N PHE A 191 -2.74 0.79 -7.87
CA PHE A 191 -2.43 2.16 -7.45
C PHE A 191 -1.70 2.91 -8.57
N ASP A 192 -0.59 2.37 -9.06
CA ASP A 192 0.25 2.98 -10.08
C ASP A 192 -0.50 3.16 -11.41
N GLN A 193 -1.29 2.18 -11.83
CA GLN A 193 -2.16 2.28 -13.01
C GLN A 193 -3.17 3.43 -12.89
N ARG A 194 -3.81 3.59 -11.71
CA ARG A 194 -4.77 4.68 -11.47
C ARG A 194 -4.07 6.04 -11.47
N MET A 195 -2.86 6.11 -10.94
CA MET A 195 -2.05 7.33 -10.97
C MET A 195 -1.61 7.67 -12.40
N ALA A 196 -1.23 6.67 -13.19
CA ALA A 196 -0.85 6.82 -14.60
C ALA A 196 -2.02 7.29 -15.49
N GLN A 197 -3.23 6.76 -15.27
CA GLN A 197 -4.43 7.08 -16.06
C GLN A 197 -5.18 8.32 -15.54
N GLY A 198 -4.93 8.73 -14.29
CA GLY A 198 -5.56 9.88 -13.64
C GLY A 198 -4.94 11.21 -14.04
N GLY A 199 -5.52 12.30 -13.54
CA GLY A 199 -4.85 13.59 -13.57
C GLY A 199 -3.71 13.59 -12.57
N TYR A 200 -2.46 13.53 -13.05
CA TYR A 200 -1.30 13.79 -12.20
C TYR A 200 -1.32 15.25 -11.72
N TYR A 201 -1.17 15.46 -10.41
CA TYR A 201 -1.04 16.78 -9.83
C TYR A 201 0.38 16.91 -9.29
N GLU A 202 1.16 17.88 -9.79
CA GLU A 202 2.51 18.19 -9.27
C GLU A 202 2.52 18.38 -7.75
N GLY A 203 1.43 18.87 -7.16
CA GLY A 203 1.28 19.03 -5.71
C GLY A 203 1.36 17.73 -4.90
N LEU A 204 1.21 16.56 -5.53
CA LEU A 204 1.40 15.26 -4.85
C LEU A 204 2.89 14.90 -4.69
N LEU A 205 3.76 15.44 -5.55
CA LEU A 205 5.21 15.27 -5.42
C LEU A 205 5.75 16.06 -4.22
N SER A 206 5.14 17.21 -3.93
CA SER A 206 5.49 18.06 -2.78
C SER A 206 5.18 17.35 -1.46
N GLY A 207 6.06 17.47 -0.47
CA GLY A 207 5.90 16.90 0.85
C GLY A 207 5.96 15.36 0.90
N GLY A 208 6.45 14.69 -0.15
CA GLY A 208 6.56 13.23 -0.20
C GLY A 208 5.20 12.51 -0.23
N ASN A 209 4.10 13.20 -0.56
CA ASN A 209 2.76 12.61 -0.48
C ASN A 209 2.59 11.39 -1.39
N LEU A 210 3.21 11.36 -2.57
CA LEU A 210 3.20 10.17 -3.45
C LEU A 210 3.87 8.96 -2.78
N ALA A 211 5.06 9.15 -2.23
CA ALA A 211 5.78 8.10 -1.51
C ALA A 211 4.97 7.60 -0.31
N SER A 212 4.33 8.50 0.45
CA SER A 212 3.40 8.14 1.53
C SER A 212 2.21 7.33 1.01
N MET A 213 1.55 7.76 -0.07
CA MET A 213 0.42 7.03 -0.67
C MET A 213 0.81 5.63 -1.18
N ARG A 214 1.99 5.48 -1.79
CA ARG A 214 2.51 4.17 -2.19
C ARG A 214 2.78 3.29 -0.97
N MET A 215 3.45 3.83 0.05
CA MET A 215 3.73 3.10 1.28
C MET A 215 2.45 2.65 1.98
N ASN A 216 1.51 3.58 2.18
CA ASN A 216 0.20 3.31 2.75
C ASN A 216 -0.50 2.18 1.99
N THR A 217 -0.43 2.17 0.65
CA THR A 217 -1.01 1.09 -0.16
C THR A 217 -0.40 -0.27 0.19
N LEU A 218 0.88 -0.39 0.52
CA LEU A 218 1.46 -1.65 1.01
C LEU A 218 0.99 -1.98 2.43
N GLU A 219 0.95 -0.97 3.30
CA GLU A 219 0.57 -1.13 4.71
C GLU A 219 -0.88 -1.61 4.87
N ASN A 220 -1.81 -1.06 4.11
CA ASN A 220 -3.22 -1.42 4.21
C ASN A 220 -3.60 -2.75 3.56
N ASN A 221 -2.61 -3.48 3.01
CA ASN A 221 -2.83 -4.80 2.42
C ASN A 221 -1.96 -5.86 3.10
N GLN A 222 -1.77 -5.77 4.42
CA GLN A 222 -1.29 -6.91 5.21
C GLN A 222 -2.36 -8.00 5.27
N LEU A 223 -1.95 -9.26 5.16
CA LEU A 223 -2.84 -10.39 4.95
C LEU A 223 -3.99 -10.50 5.95
N GLU A 224 -3.71 -10.22 7.22
CA GLU A 224 -4.68 -10.38 8.31
C GLU A 224 -5.74 -9.27 8.36
N ASP A 225 -5.51 -8.16 7.66
CA ASP A 225 -6.45 -7.04 7.56
C ASP A 225 -7.38 -7.18 6.34
N LEU A 226 -7.18 -8.21 5.51
CA LEU A 226 -7.90 -8.40 4.25
C LEU A 226 -9.20 -9.18 4.43
N CYS A 227 -10.18 -8.86 3.58
CA CYS A 227 -11.36 -9.69 3.42
C CYS A 227 -11.08 -10.80 2.40
N LEU A 228 -11.23 -12.06 2.82
CA LEU A 228 -11.12 -13.21 1.94
C LEU A 228 -12.47 -13.51 1.27
N LEU A 229 -12.52 -13.42 -0.05
CA LEU A 229 -13.73 -13.67 -0.83
C LEU A 229 -13.55 -14.94 -1.68
N LEU A 230 -14.63 -15.72 -1.77
CA LEU A 230 -14.74 -16.89 -2.65
C LEU A 230 -16.00 -16.75 -3.52
N PRO A 231 -16.02 -15.80 -4.48
CA PRO A 231 -17.17 -15.59 -5.35
C PRO A 231 -17.54 -16.85 -6.15
N GLU A 232 -16.54 -17.69 -6.47
CA GLU A 232 -16.70 -19.00 -7.08
C GLU A 232 -15.80 -20.01 -6.35
N GLN A 233 -16.13 -21.30 -6.46
CA GLN A 233 -15.44 -22.35 -5.69
C GLN A 233 -13.93 -22.43 -5.98
N ASP A 234 -13.52 -22.05 -7.19
CA ASP A 234 -12.12 -22.07 -7.64
C ASP A 234 -11.52 -20.66 -7.82
N ARG A 235 -12.15 -19.63 -7.24
CA ARG A 235 -11.74 -18.22 -7.42
C ARG A 235 -11.57 -17.54 -6.07
N LEU A 236 -10.32 -17.34 -5.67
CA LEU A 236 -9.96 -16.56 -4.48
C LEU A 236 -9.75 -15.10 -4.86
N VAL A 237 -10.42 -14.21 -4.13
CA VAL A 237 -10.20 -12.77 -4.23
C VAL A 237 -9.90 -12.24 -2.85
N LEU A 238 -8.83 -11.48 -2.71
CA LEU A 238 -8.52 -10.73 -1.51
C LEU A 238 -8.96 -9.29 -1.72
N ARG A 239 -9.78 -8.79 -0.80
CA ARG A 239 -10.23 -7.40 -0.80
C ARG A 239 -9.51 -6.62 0.28
N GLY A 240 -8.85 -5.56 -0.17
CA GLY A 240 -8.21 -4.56 0.67
C GLY A 240 -8.50 -3.16 0.12
N GLY A 241 -7.51 -2.28 0.21
CA GLY A 241 -7.65 -0.90 -0.23
C GLY A 241 -6.40 -0.36 -0.88
N CYS A 242 -6.53 0.65 -1.73
CA CYS A 242 -5.39 1.43 -2.19
C CYS A 242 -5.62 2.92 -1.89
N SER A 243 -4.54 3.67 -1.72
CA SER A 243 -4.64 5.10 -1.50
C SER A 243 -5.26 5.80 -2.72
N SER A 244 -5.92 6.94 -2.49
CA SER A 244 -6.52 7.74 -3.54
C SER A 244 -6.34 9.24 -3.31
N PRO A 245 -6.07 10.02 -4.37
CA PRO A 245 -6.02 11.49 -4.26
C PRO A 245 -7.41 12.13 -4.05
N ALA A 246 -8.50 11.35 -4.06
CA ALA A 246 -9.87 11.85 -3.90
C ALA A 246 -10.47 11.48 -2.54
N GLY A 247 -10.89 12.47 -1.75
CA GLY A 247 -11.67 12.27 -0.52
C GLY A 247 -10.85 11.73 0.65
N SER A 248 -11.42 10.82 1.45
CA SER A 248 -10.87 10.23 2.68
C SER A 248 -9.68 9.27 2.46
N GLY A 249 -8.99 9.39 1.32
CA GLY A 249 -7.67 8.79 1.11
C GLY A 249 -7.66 7.31 0.70
N TRP A 250 -8.81 6.64 0.57
CA TRP A 250 -8.87 5.20 0.32
C TRP A 250 -9.95 4.79 -0.69
N ARG A 251 -9.64 3.76 -1.48
CA ARG A 251 -10.59 3.07 -2.37
C ARG A 251 -10.45 1.57 -2.21
N GLN A 252 -11.59 0.88 -2.27
CA GLN A 252 -11.61 -0.57 -2.31
C GLN A 252 -10.82 -1.11 -3.51
N LEU A 253 -10.12 -2.20 -3.26
CA LEU A 253 -9.35 -2.96 -4.24
C LEU A 253 -9.64 -4.44 -4.03
N ASP A 254 -9.91 -5.14 -5.12
CA ASP A 254 -10.08 -6.59 -5.14
C ASP A 254 -8.96 -7.18 -6.01
N VAL A 255 -8.10 -8.01 -5.43
CA VAL A 255 -7.02 -8.72 -6.14
C VAL A 255 -7.38 -10.20 -6.23
N GLU A 256 -7.42 -10.71 -7.45
CA GLU A 256 -7.66 -12.13 -7.70
C GLU A 256 -6.36 -12.92 -7.54
N ILE A 257 -6.41 -13.97 -6.70
CA ILE A 257 -5.28 -14.85 -6.39
C ILE A 257 -5.55 -16.21 -7.06
N PRO A 258 -4.73 -16.62 -8.05
CA PRO A 258 -4.90 -17.91 -8.68
C PRO A 258 -4.76 -19.06 -7.67
N LEU A 259 -5.78 -19.92 -7.57
CA LEU A 259 -5.74 -21.09 -6.68
C LEU A 259 -4.81 -22.21 -7.16
N GLN A 260 -4.47 -22.19 -8.46
CA GLN A 260 -3.49 -23.09 -9.06
C GLN A 260 -2.35 -22.23 -9.58
N ALA A 261 -1.12 -22.71 -9.43
CA ALA A 261 0.00 -22.12 -10.14
C ALA A 261 -0.35 -22.11 -11.63
N ALA A 262 -0.33 -20.92 -12.24
CA ALA A 262 -0.45 -20.83 -13.68
C ALA A 262 0.61 -21.74 -14.31
N ASP A 263 0.25 -22.44 -15.39
CA ASP A 263 1.25 -23.15 -16.20
C ASP A 263 2.41 -22.19 -16.46
N PRO A 264 3.68 -22.60 -16.29
CA PRO A 264 4.83 -21.73 -16.50
C PRO A 264 4.82 -21.23 -17.94
N GLN A 265 4.24 -20.05 -18.14
CA GLN A 265 4.34 -19.32 -19.38
C GLN A 265 5.79 -18.87 -19.51
N PRO A 266 6.38 -18.90 -20.72
CA PRO A 266 7.70 -18.30 -20.93
C PRO A 266 7.64 -16.84 -20.49
N GLN A 267 8.29 -16.51 -19.38
CA GLN A 267 8.46 -15.12 -18.98
C GLN A 267 9.50 -14.50 -19.91
N THR A 268 9.12 -13.39 -20.55
CA THR A 268 10.08 -12.61 -21.34
C THR A 268 11.13 -12.08 -20.38
N VAL A 269 12.38 -12.48 -20.60
CA VAL A 269 13.52 -11.90 -19.87
C VAL A 269 13.89 -10.61 -20.57
N LEU A 270 13.78 -9.49 -19.87
CA LEU A 270 14.22 -8.18 -20.35
C LEU A 270 15.65 -7.96 -19.90
N THR A 271 16.52 -7.53 -20.81
CA THR A 271 17.94 -7.31 -20.51
C THR A 271 18.46 -6.10 -21.25
N ASP A 272 19.39 -5.40 -20.61
CA ASP A 272 20.16 -4.35 -21.27
C ASP A 272 21.55 -4.22 -20.63
N THR A 273 22.49 -3.60 -21.33
CA THR A 273 23.85 -3.38 -20.87
C THR A 273 24.36 -2.03 -21.36
N TYR A 274 24.95 -1.27 -20.45
CA TYR A 274 25.58 0.01 -20.72
C TYR A 274 26.80 0.20 -19.83
N GLY A 275 27.95 0.50 -20.45
CA GLY A 275 29.23 0.59 -19.77
C GLY A 275 29.51 -0.65 -18.91
N SER A 276 29.60 -0.44 -17.61
CA SER A 276 29.93 -1.47 -16.62
C SER A 276 28.71 -2.07 -15.92
N ALA A 277 27.50 -1.65 -16.28
CA ALA A 277 26.24 -2.13 -15.73
C ALA A 277 25.49 -3.02 -16.73
N SER A 278 24.91 -4.11 -16.23
CA SER A 278 23.97 -4.97 -16.97
C SER A 278 22.74 -5.23 -16.10
N VAL A 279 21.55 -5.12 -16.67
CA VAL A 279 20.28 -5.41 -15.99
C VAL A 279 19.66 -6.67 -16.58
N GLN A 280 19.05 -7.48 -15.73
CA GLN A 280 18.20 -8.60 -16.11
C GLN A 280 16.93 -8.58 -15.27
N LEU A 281 15.77 -8.63 -15.94
CA LEU A 281 14.45 -8.73 -15.33
C LEU A 281 13.75 -9.98 -15.84
N GLU A 282 13.19 -10.75 -14.92
CA GLU A 282 12.35 -11.91 -15.21
C GLU A 282 11.06 -11.78 -14.37
N GLY A 283 9.96 -11.44 -15.05
CA GLY A 283 8.71 -11.08 -14.38
C GLY A 283 8.90 -9.88 -13.46
N THR A 284 8.78 -10.10 -12.16
CA THR A 284 8.95 -9.07 -11.11
C THR A 284 10.22 -9.26 -10.29
N GLN A 285 11.16 -10.07 -10.77
CA GLN A 285 12.48 -10.19 -10.17
C GLN A 285 13.48 -9.47 -11.06
N GLY A 286 14.31 -8.64 -10.44
CA GLY A 286 15.31 -7.87 -11.17
C GLY A 286 16.67 -7.93 -10.50
N THR A 287 17.71 -7.93 -11.31
CA THR A 287 19.10 -7.84 -10.84
C THR A 287 19.91 -6.87 -11.69
N ILE A 288 20.86 -6.20 -11.05
CA ILE A 288 21.86 -5.36 -11.72
C ILE A 288 23.23 -5.93 -11.42
N THR A 289 23.97 -6.28 -12.46
CA THR A 289 25.36 -6.70 -12.37
C THR A 289 26.27 -5.54 -12.70
N LEU A 290 27.13 -5.19 -11.77
CA LEU A 290 28.20 -4.22 -11.94
C LEU A 290 29.53 -4.94 -12.12
N ARG A 291 30.23 -4.61 -13.20
CA ARG A 291 31.54 -5.18 -13.50
C ARG A 291 32.65 -4.29 -12.99
N ARG A 292 33.67 -4.90 -12.40
CA ARG A 292 34.88 -4.19 -11.96
C ARG A 292 35.69 -3.76 -13.17
N THR A 293 35.61 -2.47 -13.44
CA THR A 293 36.18 -1.77 -14.60
C THR A 293 36.80 -0.44 -14.15
N PRO A 294 37.61 0.23 -14.99
CA PRO A 294 38.14 1.56 -14.66
C PRO A 294 37.05 2.57 -14.26
N GLU A 295 35.88 2.52 -14.90
CA GLU A 295 34.73 3.39 -14.62
C GLU A 295 34.24 3.18 -13.18
N THR A 296 33.95 1.95 -12.78
CA THR A 296 33.54 1.62 -11.40
C THR A 296 34.67 1.75 -10.38
N ALA A 297 35.93 1.67 -10.80
CA ALA A 297 37.08 1.85 -9.92
C ALA A 297 37.29 3.33 -9.55
N ALA A 298 36.84 4.26 -10.39
CA ALA A 298 36.86 5.69 -10.09
C ALA A 298 35.94 6.05 -8.91
N TRP A 299 34.86 5.29 -8.70
CA TRP A 299 33.91 5.52 -7.60
C TRP A 299 34.54 5.43 -6.20
N ASP A 300 35.65 4.71 -6.02
CA ASP A 300 36.35 4.64 -4.73
C ASP A 300 36.91 6.01 -4.35
N ALA A 301 37.47 6.73 -5.33
CA ALA A 301 38.02 8.07 -5.11
C ALA A 301 36.92 9.15 -5.08
N ASP A 302 35.89 9.01 -5.91
CA ASP A 302 34.88 10.05 -6.10
C ASP A 302 33.74 9.97 -5.05
N TYR A 303 33.41 8.75 -4.61
CA TYR A 303 32.22 8.47 -3.78
C TYR A 303 32.49 7.52 -2.60
N GLY A 304 33.71 6.98 -2.46
CA GLY A 304 34.02 5.98 -1.43
C GLY A 304 33.42 4.60 -1.69
N ILE A 305 32.95 4.31 -2.91
CA ILE A 305 32.33 3.04 -3.28
C ILE A 305 33.36 2.15 -3.95
N ARG A 306 33.66 1.00 -3.34
CA ARG A 306 34.69 0.08 -3.84
C ARG A 306 34.11 -1.27 -4.24
N LEU A 307 34.18 -1.55 -5.54
CA LEU A 307 33.84 -2.85 -6.10
C LEU A 307 35.09 -3.76 -6.16
N GLU A 308 35.19 -4.76 -5.28
CA GLU A 308 36.35 -5.67 -5.23
C GLU A 308 36.39 -6.66 -6.42
N GLN A 309 35.22 -7.06 -6.89
CA GLN A 309 34.96 -7.99 -8.00
C GLN A 309 33.60 -7.68 -8.62
N ASP A 310 33.30 -8.24 -9.79
CA ASP A 310 31.95 -8.16 -10.37
C ASP A 310 30.90 -8.60 -9.34
N HIS A 311 29.85 -7.82 -9.19
CA HIS A 311 28.82 -8.04 -8.19
C HIS A 311 27.43 -7.90 -8.80
N THR A 312 26.52 -8.78 -8.38
CA THR A 312 25.12 -8.76 -8.80
C THR A 312 24.24 -8.44 -7.61
N TYR A 313 23.51 -7.33 -7.73
CA TYR A 313 22.59 -6.83 -6.72
C TYR A 313 21.15 -7.18 -7.11
N PRO A 314 20.32 -7.69 -6.20
CA PRO A 314 18.88 -7.73 -6.41
C PRO A 314 18.31 -6.30 -6.42
N ILE A 315 17.26 -6.08 -7.21
CA ILE A 315 16.49 -4.85 -7.17
C ILE A 315 15.26 -5.08 -6.28
N LEU A 316 15.11 -4.24 -5.25
CA LEU A 316 13.96 -4.24 -4.36
C LEU A 316 12.87 -3.30 -4.90
N GLY A 317 11.62 -3.47 -4.46
CA GLY A 317 10.52 -2.55 -4.81
C GLY A 317 10.00 -2.66 -6.24
N ILE A 318 10.28 -3.77 -6.94
CA ILE A 318 9.75 -4.05 -8.27
C ILE A 318 8.37 -4.71 -8.15
N TYR A 319 7.30 -3.95 -8.42
CA TYR A 319 5.92 -4.44 -8.33
C TYR A 319 5.21 -4.55 -9.68
N ASN A 320 5.59 -3.73 -10.66
CA ASN A 320 4.85 -3.62 -11.91
C ASN A 320 5.19 -4.74 -12.90
N GLU A 321 4.38 -4.86 -13.96
CA GLU A 321 4.75 -5.65 -15.15
C GLU A 321 5.49 -4.74 -16.12
N TYR A 322 6.65 -5.19 -16.61
CA TYR A 322 7.50 -4.39 -17.50
C TYR A 322 7.48 -4.94 -18.92
N VAL A 323 7.53 -4.02 -19.89
CA VAL A 323 7.54 -4.32 -21.32
C VAL A 323 8.85 -3.94 -22.00
N ASP A 324 9.65 -3.07 -21.38
CA ASP A 324 10.95 -2.64 -21.89
C ASP A 324 11.89 -2.24 -20.74
N VAL A 325 13.20 -2.31 -21.00
CA VAL A 325 14.24 -1.90 -20.05
C VAL A 325 15.39 -1.22 -20.78
N CYS A 326 15.87 -0.10 -20.24
CA CYS A 326 17.01 0.61 -20.82
C CYS A 326 17.88 1.26 -19.73
N ILE A 327 19.19 1.08 -19.82
CA ILE A 327 20.20 1.73 -18.98
C ILE A 327 20.68 3.00 -19.68
N GLY A 328 20.67 4.12 -18.96
CA GLY A 328 21.29 5.39 -19.34
C GLY A 328 22.20 5.93 -18.25
N GLU A 329 22.53 7.22 -18.30
CA GLU A 329 23.34 7.92 -17.30
C GLU A 329 22.72 9.22 -16.81
N LEU A 330 23.13 9.67 -15.61
CA LEU A 330 22.85 11.02 -15.09
C LEU A 330 24.14 11.81 -14.90
N GLY A 331 24.52 12.64 -15.87
CA GLY A 331 25.43 13.81 -15.72
C GLY A 331 26.89 13.62 -15.24
N ALA A 332 27.23 12.57 -14.49
CA ALA A 332 28.55 12.29 -13.93
C ALA A 332 29.35 11.27 -14.75
N SER A 333 30.61 11.03 -14.39
CA SER A 333 31.59 10.29 -15.23
C SER A 333 31.25 8.80 -15.44
N PHE A 334 30.42 8.23 -14.58
CA PHE A 334 29.67 6.98 -14.77
C PHE A 334 28.59 6.90 -13.69
N HIS A 335 27.34 7.24 -14.03
CA HIS A 335 26.19 7.26 -13.11
C HIS A 335 25.03 6.51 -13.75
N PRO A 336 25.05 5.18 -13.75
CA PRO A 336 24.06 4.39 -14.46
C PRO A 336 22.67 4.49 -13.80
N VAL A 337 21.65 4.68 -14.63
CA VAL A 337 20.24 4.59 -14.23
C VAL A 337 19.55 3.55 -15.08
N VAL A 338 18.86 2.63 -14.44
CA VAL A 338 18.04 1.61 -15.12
C VAL A 338 16.61 2.13 -15.20
N TYR A 339 16.10 2.32 -16.40
CA TYR A 339 14.71 2.70 -16.67
C TYR A 339 13.87 1.47 -16.99
N LEU A 340 12.72 1.37 -16.35
CA LEU A 340 11.78 0.26 -16.44
C LEU A 340 10.45 0.76 -17.01
N LEU A 341 10.12 0.40 -18.25
CA LEU A 341 8.83 0.78 -18.83
C LEU A 341 7.77 -0.23 -18.42
N THR A 342 6.78 0.24 -17.66
CA THR A 342 5.64 -0.57 -17.24
C THR A 342 4.66 -0.83 -18.39
N LYS A 343 3.86 -1.88 -18.28
CA LYS A 343 2.78 -2.21 -19.22
C LYS A 343 1.69 -1.14 -19.30
N ASP A 344 1.52 -0.36 -18.24
CA ASP A 344 0.59 0.78 -18.19
C ASP A 344 1.21 2.07 -18.76
N GLY A 345 2.43 2.01 -19.30
CA GLY A 345 3.07 3.08 -20.04
C GLY A 345 3.75 4.15 -19.17
N VAL A 346 3.89 3.94 -17.86
CA VAL A 346 4.73 4.78 -16.99
C VAL A 346 6.14 4.21 -16.83
N VAL A 347 7.10 5.07 -16.53
CA VAL A 347 8.51 4.69 -16.32
C VAL A 347 8.87 4.72 -14.84
N GLU A 348 9.31 3.59 -14.31
CA GLU A 348 10.03 3.50 -13.03
C GLU A 348 11.54 3.48 -13.30
N TYR A 349 12.35 3.67 -12.25
CA TYR A 349 13.79 3.67 -12.41
C TYR A 349 14.55 3.23 -11.16
N VAL A 350 15.78 2.79 -11.37
CA VAL A 350 16.77 2.52 -10.32
C VAL A 350 17.98 3.40 -10.57
N ASP A 351 18.15 4.42 -9.73
CA ASP A 351 19.39 5.21 -9.70
C ASP A 351 20.48 4.42 -8.96
N VAL A 352 21.33 3.74 -9.73
CA VAL A 352 22.28 2.77 -9.19
C VAL A 352 23.34 3.45 -8.34
N LEU A 353 23.90 4.57 -8.81
CA LEU A 353 24.95 5.26 -8.07
C LEU A 353 24.38 5.88 -6.79
N ARG A 354 23.20 6.52 -6.86
CA ARG A 354 22.55 7.10 -5.69
C ARG A 354 22.27 6.05 -4.61
N CYS A 355 21.74 4.90 -5.00
CA CYS A 355 21.51 3.78 -4.08
C CYS A 355 22.83 3.34 -3.40
N LEU A 356 23.90 3.17 -4.18
CA LEU A 356 25.19 2.66 -3.68
C LEU A 356 25.98 3.67 -2.82
N ILE A 357 25.70 4.97 -2.92
CA ILE A 357 26.23 5.98 -2.00
C ILE A 357 25.71 5.74 -0.58
N SER A 358 24.47 5.28 -0.44
CA SER A 358 23.81 5.05 0.86
C SER A 358 23.93 3.61 1.38
N GLY A 359 24.38 2.66 0.56
CA GLY A 359 24.63 1.27 0.95
C GLY A 359 24.46 0.27 -0.20
N ASN A 360 24.71 -1.00 0.05
CA ASN A 360 24.69 -2.08 -0.95
C ASN A 360 23.28 -2.59 -1.28
N ALA A 361 22.29 -1.71 -1.37
CA ALA A 361 20.90 -2.04 -1.70
C ALA A 361 20.41 -1.22 -2.88
N LEU A 362 19.93 -1.89 -3.93
CA LEU A 362 19.32 -1.22 -5.09
C LEU A 362 17.80 -1.29 -4.97
N VAL A 363 17.15 -0.13 -5.02
CA VAL A 363 15.71 0.00 -4.82
C VAL A 363 15.10 0.71 -6.03
N CYS A 364 14.00 0.16 -6.53
CA CYS A 364 13.21 0.78 -7.58
C CYS A 364 12.40 1.93 -6.99
N GLN A 365 12.57 3.12 -7.57
CA GLN A 365 11.89 4.33 -7.16
C GLN A 365 10.49 4.43 -7.75
N ASP A 366 9.77 5.49 -7.36
CA ASP A 366 8.40 5.73 -7.80
C ASP A 366 8.30 5.92 -9.31
N PRO A 367 7.20 5.48 -9.94
CA PRO A 367 6.96 5.79 -11.33
C PRO A 367 6.95 7.30 -11.52
N ILE A 368 7.72 7.77 -12.50
CA ILE A 368 7.69 9.15 -12.96
C ILE A 368 6.34 9.34 -13.67
N TYR A 369 5.26 9.64 -12.94
CA TYR A 369 3.89 9.61 -13.48
C TYR A 369 3.64 10.60 -14.62
N ILE A 370 4.50 11.63 -14.78
CA ILE A 370 4.48 12.53 -15.94
C ILE A 370 5.07 11.89 -17.20
N ALA A 371 5.98 10.92 -17.05
CA ALA A 371 6.51 10.09 -18.12
C ALA A 371 5.57 8.89 -18.36
N ASN A 372 4.37 9.19 -18.87
CA ASN A 372 3.29 8.22 -19.13
C ASN A 372 3.03 8.01 -20.64
N GLN A 373 2.07 7.14 -20.96
CA GLN A 373 1.72 6.77 -22.35
C GLN A 373 2.93 6.23 -23.16
N GLY A 374 3.91 5.67 -22.45
CA GLY A 374 5.12 5.12 -23.02
C GLY A 374 4.89 3.79 -23.75
N VAL A 375 5.54 3.64 -24.90
CA VAL A 375 5.48 2.41 -25.71
C VAL A 375 6.84 1.76 -25.95
N ALA A 376 7.93 2.52 -25.82
CA ALA A 376 9.29 2.01 -25.96
C ALA A 376 10.31 2.94 -25.30
N LEU A 377 11.44 2.37 -24.88
CA LEU A 377 12.63 3.12 -24.45
C LEU A 377 13.66 3.13 -25.57
N GLU A 378 14.32 4.27 -25.78
CA GLU A 378 15.43 4.39 -26.72
C GLU A 378 16.62 5.05 -26.04
N ARG A 379 17.79 4.41 -26.09
CA ARG A 379 19.04 5.04 -25.70
C ARG A 379 19.54 5.98 -26.81
N SER A 380 19.68 7.27 -26.49
CA SER A 380 20.23 8.30 -27.36
C SER A 380 21.57 8.80 -26.82
N GLY A 381 22.64 8.04 -27.08
CA GLY A 381 23.96 8.30 -26.49
C GLY A 381 24.06 7.73 -25.07
N SER A 382 24.28 8.59 -24.08
CA SER A 382 24.20 8.26 -22.65
C SER A 382 22.79 8.41 -22.08
N GLU A 383 21.94 9.21 -22.72
CA GLU A 383 20.60 9.52 -22.26
C GLU A 383 19.57 8.49 -22.75
N VAL A 384 18.42 8.43 -22.06
CA VAL A 384 17.29 7.55 -22.45
C VAL A 384 16.05 8.40 -22.69
N ASN A 385 15.39 8.10 -23.79
CA ASN A 385 14.14 8.70 -24.21
C ASN A 385 13.00 7.70 -24.08
N LEU A 386 11.85 8.20 -23.64
CA LEU A 386 10.56 7.53 -23.71
C LEU A 386 9.85 7.91 -25.01
N HIS A 387 9.50 6.93 -25.84
CA HIS A 387 8.59 7.11 -26.96
C HIS A 387 7.15 6.95 -26.49
N GLN A 388 6.29 7.91 -26.82
CA GLN A 388 4.90 7.93 -26.38
C GLN A 388 3.92 7.53 -27.49
N GLU A 389 2.71 7.09 -27.12
CA GLU A 389 1.65 6.64 -28.05
C GLU A 389 1.28 7.70 -29.10
N ASP A 390 1.37 8.99 -28.76
CA ASP A 390 1.07 10.11 -29.64
C ASP A 390 2.23 10.47 -30.60
N GLY A 391 3.36 9.75 -30.51
CA GLY A 391 4.57 9.95 -31.30
C GLY A 391 5.50 11.02 -30.75
N SER A 392 5.21 11.61 -29.59
CA SER A 392 6.14 12.47 -28.88
C SER A 392 7.25 11.66 -28.20
N VAL A 393 8.34 12.37 -27.88
CA VAL A 393 9.55 11.78 -27.28
C VAL A 393 9.92 12.62 -26.06
N LEU A 394 10.13 11.96 -24.92
CA LEU A 394 10.42 12.57 -23.64
C LEU A 394 11.76 12.07 -23.10
N GLU A 395 12.70 12.98 -22.84
CA GLU A 395 13.99 12.66 -22.23
C GLU A 395 13.83 12.42 -20.72
N LEU A 396 14.33 11.30 -20.22
CA LEU A 396 14.08 10.86 -18.84
C LEU A 396 15.06 11.45 -17.82
N ALA A 397 16.28 11.80 -18.21
CA ALA A 397 17.31 12.25 -17.27
C ALA A 397 16.94 13.51 -16.47
N PRO A 398 16.38 14.59 -17.08
CA PRO A 398 15.93 15.76 -16.32
C PRO A 398 14.83 15.43 -15.31
N LEU A 399 13.88 14.57 -15.68
CA LEU A 399 12.80 14.15 -14.79
C LEU A 399 13.32 13.28 -13.66
N THR A 400 14.28 12.40 -13.94
CA THR A 400 14.92 11.55 -12.94
C THR A 400 15.66 12.39 -11.89
N ALA A 401 16.37 13.43 -12.34
CA ALA A 401 17.03 14.37 -11.42
C ALA A 401 16.03 15.14 -10.54
N GLU A 402 14.89 15.57 -11.09
CA GLU A 402 13.82 16.22 -10.34
C GLU A 402 13.19 15.26 -9.31
N TRP A 403 12.86 14.04 -9.74
CA TRP A 403 12.24 13.01 -8.90
C TRP A 403 13.19 12.47 -7.85
N ASN A 404 14.51 12.55 -8.10
CA ASN A 404 15.51 12.29 -7.07
C ASN A 404 15.46 13.33 -5.94
N GLY A 405 15.04 14.58 -6.21
CA GLY A 405 14.94 15.65 -5.22
C GLY A 405 13.66 15.66 -4.39
N GLN A 406 12.88 14.57 -4.37
CA GLN A 406 11.64 14.49 -3.61
C GLN A 406 11.86 14.66 -2.10
N GLU A 407 10.94 15.38 -1.46
CA GLU A 407 10.93 15.57 -0.01
C GLU A 407 10.54 14.27 0.72
N ILE A 408 11.11 14.06 1.90
CA ILE A 408 10.73 12.96 2.79
C ILE A 408 9.37 13.30 3.43
N PRO A 409 8.39 12.37 3.43
CA PRO A 409 7.05 12.64 3.93
C PRO A 409 6.98 12.81 5.44
N SER A 410 5.91 13.47 5.89
CA SER A 410 5.64 13.86 7.29
C SER A 410 5.70 12.70 8.31
N GLU A 411 5.47 11.49 7.83
CA GLU A 411 5.47 10.23 8.55
C GLU A 411 6.91 9.78 8.89
N ALA A 412 7.89 10.10 8.05
CA ALA A 412 9.28 9.69 8.22
C ALA A 412 10.20 10.84 8.70
N VAL A 413 9.65 12.02 8.97
CA VAL A 413 10.37 13.21 9.46
C VAL A 413 10.00 13.56 10.90
N GLY A 414 10.91 14.25 11.57
CA GLY A 414 10.81 14.67 12.96
C GLY A 414 11.94 14.12 13.82
N ALA A 415 11.88 14.45 15.10
CA ALA A 415 12.80 13.95 16.11
C ALA A 415 12.26 12.66 16.72
N PHE A 416 13.10 11.63 16.74
CA PHE A 416 12.82 10.31 17.28
C PHE A 416 13.90 9.92 18.29
N ASN A 417 13.55 9.18 19.34
CA ASN A 417 14.51 8.66 20.32
C ASN A 417 14.35 7.16 20.58
N ASP A 418 15.47 6.51 20.91
CA ASP A 418 15.49 5.21 21.56
C ASP A 418 15.89 5.39 23.02
N MET A 419 15.01 4.95 23.93
CA MET A 419 15.25 4.91 25.37
C MET A 419 15.45 3.47 25.88
N SER A 420 15.57 2.50 24.95
CA SER A 420 15.74 1.09 25.28
C SER A 420 17.09 0.84 25.95
N ASP A 421 17.19 -0.26 26.71
CA ASP A 421 18.44 -0.74 27.31
C ASP A 421 19.20 0.30 28.18
N ASN A 422 18.50 1.31 28.72
CA ASN A 422 19.03 2.46 29.47
C ASN A 422 20.04 3.33 28.68
N GLN A 423 19.97 3.34 27.36
CA GLN A 423 20.73 4.24 26.50
C GLN A 423 19.81 5.34 25.99
N PHE A 424 20.36 6.54 25.77
CA PHE A 424 19.69 7.63 25.07
C PHE A 424 20.28 7.81 23.68
N ASP A 425 19.61 7.27 22.67
CA ASP A 425 19.94 7.53 21.28
C ASP A 425 18.80 8.29 20.58
N TRP A 426 19.12 9.04 19.53
CA TRP A 426 18.13 9.83 18.82
C TRP A 426 18.50 10.06 17.36
N MET A 427 17.47 10.32 16.56
CA MET A 427 17.54 10.64 15.14
C MET A 427 16.56 11.77 14.83
N ASP A 428 17.03 12.82 14.17
CA ASP A 428 16.19 13.90 13.66
C ASP A 428 16.30 13.92 12.14
N VAL A 429 15.16 13.81 11.45
CA VAL A 429 15.07 13.78 9.99
C VAL A 429 14.20 14.94 9.53
N GLU A 430 14.75 15.81 8.69
CA GLU A 430 14.01 16.91 8.06
C GLU A 430 13.46 16.48 6.68
N SER A 431 12.39 17.15 6.22
CA SER A 431 11.77 16.86 4.92
C SER A 431 12.68 17.13 3.72
N ASN A 432 13.69 17.99 3.88
CA ASN A 432 14.72 18.26 2.88
C ASN A 432 15.83 17.19 2.84
N GLY A 433 15.71 16.13 3.65
CA GLY A 433 16.69 15.06 3.76
C GLY A 433 17.80 15.32 4.78
N CYS A 434 17.91 16.49 5.41
CA CYS A 434 18.92 16.68 6.47
C CYS A 434 18.66 15.70 7.62
N VAL A 435 19.71 15.01 8.07
CA VAL A 435 19.63 14.10 9.22
C VAL A 435 20.70 14.42 10.26
N GLN A 436 20.30 14.34 11.52
CA GLN A 436 21.18 14.36 12.68
C GLN A 436 20.91 13.14 13.54
N MET A 437 21.96 12.55 14.10
CA MET A 437 21.83 11.38 14.99
C MET A 437 22.77 11.51 16.17
N GLY A 438 22.28 11.19 17.36
CA GLY A 438 23.10 10.90 18.53
C GLY A 438 23.01 9.41 18.83
N VAL A 439 24.15 8.73 18.90
CA VAL A 439 24.22 7.28 19.12
C VAL A 439 25.21 6.94 20.24
N GLN A 440 25.14 5.69 20.72
CA GLN A 440 25.97 5.17 21.82
C GLN A 440 25.76 5.98 23.10
N ASP A 441 24.52 6.10 23.55
CA ASP A 441 24.13 6.90 24.71
C ASP A 441 24.51 8.37 24.54
N ASN A 442 24.23 8.91 23.34
CA ASN A 442 24.46 10.31 22.96
C ASN A 442 25.93 10.76 23.05
N ASN A 443 26.88 9.83 23.00
CA ASN A 443 28.30 10.15 23.07
C ASN A 443 28.90 10.44 21.69
N VAL A 444 28.23 10.02 20.61
CA VAL A 444 28.68 10.19 19.23
C VAL A 444 27.58 10.88 18.43
N PHE A 445 27.95 11.94 17.70
CA PHE A 445 27.02 12.73 16.90
C PHE A 445 27.37 12.63 15.42
N TYR A 446 26.38 12.31 14.60
CA TYR A 446 26.48 12.31 13.16
C TYR A 446 25.56 13.35 12.54
N GLN A 447 26.02 13.94 11.44
CA GLN A 447 25.22 14.79 10.58
C GLN A 447 25.42 14.36 9.13
N GLY A 448 24.35 14.38 8.36
CA GLY A 448 24.39 13.99 6.97
C GLY A 448 23.07 14.23 6.27
N TYR A 449 22.76 13.34 5.35
CA TYR A 449 21.48 13.37 4.67
C TYR A 449 20.87 11.96 4.54
N ALA A 450 19.57 11.95 4.39
CA ALA A 450 18.72 10.82 4.07
C ALA A 450 18.06 11.08 2.71
N ASP A 451 18.10 10.06 1.86
CA ASP A 451 17.46 10.07 0.55
C ASP A 451 16.32 9.04 0.53
N TYR A 452 15.17 9.41 -0.01
CA TYR A 452 14.12 8.45 -0.35
C TYR A 452 14.55 7.60 -1.55
N LEU A 453 14.55 6.27 -1.38
CA LEU A 453 14.97 5.31 -2.41
C LEU A 453 13.84 4.47 -3.00
N GLY A 454 12.63 4.52 -2.45
CA GLY A 454 11.47 3.73 -2.89
C GLY A 454 10.71 3.11 -1.71
N VAL A 455 9.79 2.17 -2.00
CA VAL A 455 8.99 1.47 -0.98
C VAL A 455 9.14 -0.05 -1.07
N VAL A 456 9.27 -0.69 0.09
CA VAL A 456 9.27 -2.15 0.26
C VAL A 456 8.17 -2.56 1.25
N PRO A 457 7.78 -3.84 1.34
CA PRO A 457 6.78 -4.27 2.32
C PRO A 457 7.13 -3.89 3.76
N GLU A 458 8.41 -3.80 4.09
CA GLU A 458 8.95 -3.38 5.39
C GLU A 458 8.88 -1.87 5.65
N GLY A 459 8.59 -1.04 4.64
CA GLY A 459 8.47 0.40 4.83
C GLY A 459 8.97 1.25 3.66
N MET A 460 8.98 2.56 3.90
CA MET A 460 9.65 3.54 3.05
C MET A 460 11.16 3.36 3.17
N VAL A 461 11.87 3.19 2.07
CA VAL A 461 13.32 2.98 2.11
C VAL A 461 14.05 4.31 2.12
N LEU A 462 14.81 4.55 3.18
CA LEU A 462 15.73 5.67 3.31
C LEU A 462 17.17 5.20 3.22
N GLY A 463 17.92 5.81 2.31
CA GLY A 463 19.38 5.71 2.26
C GLY A 463 19.99 6.83 3.08
N VAL A 464 20.68 6.49 4.18
CA VAL A 464 21.29 7.46 5.07
C VAL A 464 22.80 7.44 4.90
N TRP A 465 23.40 8.61 4.70
CA TRP A 465 24.85 8.76 4.78
C TRP A 465 25.20 9.95 5.66
N THR A 466 26.24 9.81 6.48
CA THR A 466 26.75 10.88 7.32
C THR A 466 28.23 11.11 7.07
N SER A 467 28.68 12.35 7.30
CA SER A 467 30.09 12.70 7.16
C SER A 467 30.90 12.24 8.37
N GLU A 468 32.22 12.16 8.19
CA GLU A 468 33.17 12.04 9.30
C GLU A 468 32.87 13.13 10.35
N THR A 469 32.83 12.74 11.62
CA THR A 469 32.55 13.67 12.71
C THR A 469 33.74 14.59 12.95
N ALA A 470 33.53 15.72 13.63
CA ALA A 470 34.60 16.67 13.95
C ALA A 470 35.76 16.03 14.76
N ASP A 471 35.48 14.94 15.47
CA ASP A 471 36.46 14.20 16.29
C ASP A 471 37.22 13.11 15.50
N GLY A 472 37.00 13.04 14.17
CA GLY A 472 37.68 12.12 13.27
C GLY A 472 37.11 10.70 13.28
N MET A 473 35.87 10.52 13.74
CA MET A 473 35.19 9.22 13.63
C MET A 473 34.59 9.08 12.23
N PRO A 474 34.80 7.94 11.55
CA PRO A 474 34.21 7.69 10.24
C PRO A 474 32.70 7.91 10.25
N GLY A 475 32.17 8.48 9.16
CA GLY A 475 30.73 8.57 8.97
C GLY A 475 30.07 7.20 8.95
N ILE A 476 28.75 7.18 9.13
CA ILE A 476 27.92 5.98 9.02
C ILE A 476 27.06 6.05 7.77
N THR A 477 26.86 4.88 7.17
CA THR A 477 26.08 4.71 5.96
C THR A 477 25.25 3.45 6.11
N PHE A 478 23.94 3.58 5.91
CA PHE A 478 23.01 2.46 6.02
C PHE A 478 21.75 2.71 5.20
N VAL A 479 21.06 1.62 4.86
CA VAL A 479 19.76 1.65 4.20
C VAL A 479 18.76 0.99 5.12
N ALA A 480 17.64 1.67 5.38
CA ALA A 480 16.59 1.13 6.24
C ALA A 480 15.19 1.41 5.68
N ALA A 481 14.29 0.46 5.85
CA ALA A 481 12.87 0.67 5.67
C ALA A 481 12.26 1.27 6.95
N VAL A 482 11.48 2.34 6.83
CA VAL A 482 10.83 3.03 7.94
C VAL A 482 9.31 2.99 7.83
N LYS A 483 8.63 2.76 8.94
CA LYS A 483 7.16 2.81 9.07
C LYS A 483 6.77 3.57 10.32
N TYR A 484 5.86 4.53 10.16
CA TYR A 484 5.37 5.31 11.28
C TYR A 484 4.01 4.81 11.75
N ASP A 485 3.96 4.39 13.01
CA ASP A 485 2.72 4.03 13.69
C ASP A 485 2.16 5.28 14.38
N LEU A 486 1.10 5.83 13.80
CA LEU A 486 0.38 6.99 14.33
C LEU A 486 -0.27 6.75 15.69
N PHE A 487 -0.67 5.51 16.00
CA PHE A 487 -1.35 5.19 17.24
C PHE A 487 -0.38 5.13 18.42
N ASN A 488 0.80 4.56 18.18
CA ASN A 488 1.84 4.44 19.20
C ASN A 488 2.86 5.60 19.18
N GLU A 489 2.78 6.49 18.18
CA GLU A 489 3.74 7.57 17.93
C GLU A 489 5.18 7.02 17.78
N THR A 490 5.33 5.89 17.08
CA THR A 490 6.62 5.21 16.93
C THR A 490 7.05 5.06 15.48
N LEU A 491 8.34 5.25 15.21
CA LEU A 491 8.98 4.94 13.94
C LEU A 491 9.66 3.57 14.04
N ASN A 492 9.13 2.58 13.34
CA ASN A 492 9.75 1.28 13.17
C ASN A 492 10.80 1.37 12.08
N LEU A 493 12.01 0.91 12.37
CA LEU A 493 13.16 0.92 11.47
C LEU A 493 13.64 -0.51 11.25
N THR A 494 13.67 -0.95 9.99
CA THR A 494 14.15 -2.27 9.57
C THR A 494 15.37 -2.10 8.67
N MET A 495 16.52 -2.61 9.09
CA MET A 495 17.76 -2.52 8.33
C MET A 495 17.68 -3.35 7.05
N ILE A 496 18.01 -2.75 5.92
CA ILE A 496 18.18 -3.40 4.62
C ILE A 496 19.67 -3.65 4.35
N ASP A 497 20.50 -2.65 4.58
CA ASP A 497 21.97 -2.75 4.47
C ASP A 497 22.66 -1.84 5.50
N GLY A 498 23.90 -2.19 5.85
CA GLY A 498 24.69 -1.48 6.86
C GLY A 498 24.43 -1.96 8.29
N GLN A 499 25.23 -1.46 9.23
CA GLN A 499 25.03 -1.74 10.65
C GLN A 499 23.98 -0.81 11.23
N ASN A 500 23.15 -1.33 12.14
CA ASN A 500 22.25 -0.50 12.92
C ASN A 500 23.06 0.39 13.88
N PRO A 501 22.99 1.73 13.73
CA PRO A 501 23.85 2.62 14.51
C PRO A 501 23.35 2.84 15.94
N PHE A 502 22.10 2.50 16.24
CA PHE A 502 21.45 2.66 17.55
C PHE A 502 21.53 1.38 18.39
N ALA A 503 21.58 0.22 17.75
CA ALA A 503 21.62 -1.06 18.47
C ALA A 503 22.42 -2.12 17.71
N GLU A 504 23.66 -2.35 18.15
CA GLU A 504 24.59 -3.28 17.52
C GLU A 504 23.96 -4.69 17.39
N GLY A 505 23.98 -5.23 16.17
CA GLY A 505 23.46 -6.56 15.85
C GLY A 505 21.94 -6.68 15.77
N LYS A 506 21.16 -5.63 16.07
CA LYS A 506 19.70 -5.63 15.88
C LYS A 506 19.35 -5.19 14.45
N THR A 507 18.56 -5.99 13.73
CA THR A 507 18.06 -5.65 12.39
C THR A 507 16.78 -4.83 12.41
N GLN A 508 16.12 -4.73 13.56
CA GLN A 508 14.91 -3.94 13.76
C GLN A 508 15.03 -3.10 15.02
N LEU A 509 14.44 -1.91 14.98
CA LEU A 509 14.39 -0.97 16.08
C LEU A 509 13.07 -0.21 16.04
N GLN A 510 12.57 0.16 17.22
CA GLN A 510 11.43 1.06 17.35
C GLN A 510 11.92 2.33 18.05
N LEU A 511 11.72 3.48 17.40
CA LEU A 511 11.99 4.79 17.97
C LEU A 511 10.68 5.47 18.35
N ILE A 512 10.69 6.30 19.38
CA ILE A 512 9.52 7.07 19.82
C ILE A 512 9.64 8.50 19.30
N ARG A 513 8.57 9.03 18.70
CA ARG A 513 8.53 10.41 18.23
C ARG A 513 8.53 11.37 19.43
N CYS A 514 9.43 12.34 19.42
CA CYS A 514 9.44 13.43 20.38
C CYS A 514 8.24 14.35 20.12
N PRO A 515 7.59 14.90 21.16
CA PRO A 515 6.57 15.92 20.97
C PRO A 515 7.17 17.13 20.24
N ASP A 516 6.45 17.64 19.25
CA ASP A 516 6.81 18.91 18.62
C ASP A 516 6.83 20.02 19.70
N PRO A 517 7.85 20.90 19.72
CA PRO A 517 8.07 21.89 20.78
C PRO A 517 6.99 22.97 20.94
#